data_AF-I3IJE1-F1
#
_entry.id   AF-I3IJE1-F1
#
_cell.length_a   1.000
_cell.length_b   1.000
_cell.length_c   1.000
_cell.angle_alpha   90.00
_cell.angle_beta   90.00
_cell.angle_gamma   90.00
#
_symmetry.space_group_name_H-M   'P 1'
#
loop_
_entity.id
_entity.type
_entity.pdbx_description
1 polymer ?
#
loop_
_entity_poly.entity_id
_entity_poly.type
_entity_poly.pdbx_seq_one_letter_code
_entity_poly.pdbx_strand_id
1 'polypeptide(L)'
;MPGSDSFEILTTKRLDHLPLVSACMRYLEIDQIIDELVPSHKLNCVSAGECLQAMVLSILTGQHALYKVSEVLGDYDTEIIFQKPIKPESFHDNRLRAALDQMGEAGLGMLYSKLML
;
A
#
# COMPACT_ATOMS: atom_id res chain seq x y z
N MET A 1 -45.26 12.10 9.77
CA MET A 1 -44.10 12.75 9.12
C MET A 1 -43.39 11.65 8.33
N PRO A 2 -43.14 11.82 7.02
CA PRO A 2 -42.43 10.82 6.24
C PRO A 2 -40.98 10.74 6.71
N GLY A 3 -40.46 9.51 6.77
CA GLY A 3 -39.13 9.19 7.28
C GLY A 3 -38.03 9.91 6.53
N SER A 4 -37.02 10.34 7.27
CA SER A 4 -35.75 10.81 6.74
C SER A 4 -35.04 9.64 6.06
N ASP A 5 -35.29 9.46 4.77
CA ASP A 5 -34.44 8.62 3.92
C ASP A 5 -33.05 9.29 3.87
N SER A 6 -32.13 8.75 4.67
CA SER A 6 -30.71 9.06 4.59
C SER A 6 -30.22 8.60 3.23
N PHE A 7 -30.01 9.52 2.30
CA PHE A 7 -29.38 9.21 1.02
C PHE A 7 -27.93 8.77 1.29
N GLU A 8 -27.66 7.47 1.19
CA GLU A 8 -26.31 6.93 1.14
C GLU A 8 -25.65 7.43 -0.15
N ILE A 9 -24.59 8.23 -0.01
CA ILE A 9 -23.80 8.70 -1.15
C ILE A 9 -23.00 7.52 -1.67
N LEU A 10 -23.46 6.90 -2.75
CA LEU A 10 -22.73 5.85 -3.46
C LEU A 10 -21.49 6.46 -4.12
N THR A 11 -20.30 6.11 -3.63
CA THR A 11 -19.02 6.48 -4.25
C THR A 11 -18.50 5.33 -5.09
N THR A 12 -18.15 5.58 -6.35
CA THR A 12 -17.57 4.56 -7.23
C THR A 12 -16.05 4.69 -7.19
N LYS A 13 -15.37 3.59 -6.86
CA LYS A 13 -13.90 3.49 -6.86
C LYS A 13 -13.42 2.59 -7.98
N ARG A 14 -12.21 2.83 -8.47
CA ARG A 14 -11.57 1.99 -9.49
C ARG A 14 -10.87 0.80 -8.84
N LEU A 15 -10.69 -0.26 -9.62
CA LEU A 15 -9.85 -1.40 -9.26
C LEU A 15 -8.75 -1.59 -10.31
N ASP A 16 -9.15 -1.63 -11.59
CA ASP A 16 -8.27 -1.90 -12.73
C ASP A 16 -7.39 -3.15 -12.48
N HIS A 17 -6.10 -3.07 -12.80
CA HIS A 17 -5.15 -4.18 -12.65
C HIS A 17 -4.55 -4.30 -11.24
N LEU A 18 -4.79 -3.33 -10.35
CA LEU A 18 -4.09 -3.23 -9.06
C LEU A 18 -4.40 -4.38 -8.10
N PRO A 19 -5.64 -4.89 -7.96
CA PRO A 19 -5.91 -6.04 -7.11
C PRO A 19 -5.20 -7.30 -7.56
N LEU A 20 -5.04 -7.49 -8.88
CA LEU A 20 -4.30 -8.64 -9.43
C LEU A 20 -2.83 -8.55 -9.07
N VAL A 21 -2.22 -7.38 -9.23
CA VAL A 21 -0.83 -7.15 -8.84
C VAL A 21 -0.64 -7.36 -7.34
N SER A 22 -1.53 -6.81 -6.51
CA SER A 22 -1.46 -7.02 -5.06
C SER A 22 -1.63 -8.50 -4.68
N ALA A 23 -2.49 -9.25 -5.38
CA ALA A 23 -2.60 -10.70 -5.20
C ALA A 23 -1.29 -11.41 -5.56
N CYS A 24 -0.59 -10.99 -6.64
CA CYS A 24 0.74 -11.51 -6.97
C CYS A 24 1.78 -11.16 -5.88
N MET A 25 1.78 -9.93 -5.36
CA MET A 25 2.72 -9.53 -4.30
C MET A 25 2.50 -10.33 -3.01
N ARG A 26 1.24 -10.60 -2.65
CA ARG A 26 0.89 -11.51 -1.55
C ARG A 26 1.31 -12.94 -1.80
N TYR A 27 1.09 -13.46 -3.01
CA TYR A 27 1.50 -14.81 -3.40
C TYR A 27 3.01 -15.00 -3.31
N LEU A 28 3.78 -13.96 -3.63
CA LEU A 28 5.24 -13.93 -3.53
C LEU A 28 5.73 -13.53 -2.12
N GLU A 29 4.81 -13.32 -1.17
CA GLU A 29 5.10 -12.93 0.22
C GLU A 29 5.98 -11.68 0.34
N ILE A 30 5.95 -10.78 -0.65
CA ILE A 30 6.86 -9.62 -0.70
C ILE A 30 6.68 -8.73 0.53
N ASP A 31 5.43 -8.37 0.85
CA ASP A 31 5.12 -7.51 1.98
C ASP A 31 5.59 -8.12 3.30
N GLN A 32 5.46 -9.44 3.41
CA GLN A 32 5.78 -10.19 4.62
C GLN A 32 7.30 -10.32 4.81
N ILE A 33 8.04 -10.61 3.74
CA ILE A 33 9.51 -10.60 3.73
C ILE A 33 10.04 -9.22 4.16
N ILE A 34 9.43 -8.15 3.67
CA ILE A 34 9.79 -6.78 4.04
C ILE A 34 9.49 -6.53 5.51
N ASP A 35 8.31 -6.91 5.99
CA ASP A 35 7.91 -6.67 7.38
C ASP A 35 8.71 -7.51 8.39
N GLU A 36 9.27 -8.66 7.98
CA GLU A 36 10.25 -9.41 8.77
C GLU A 36 11.60 -8.68 8.88
N LEU A 37 12.04 -8.04 7.81
CA LEU A 37 13.31 -7.31 7.76
C LEU A 37 13.20 -5.92 8.40
N VAL A 38 12.04 -5.30 8.30
CA VAL A 38 11.72 -3.97 8.82
C VAL A 38 10.47 -4.07 9.70
N PRO A 39 10.63 -4.43 10.99
CA PRO A 39 9.51 -4.55 11.90
C PRO A 39 8.74 -3.23 12.03
N SER A 40 7.42 -3.30 11.89
CA SER A 40 6.57 -2.11 12.00
C SER A 40 6.49 -1.59 13.43
N HIS A 41 6.55 -0.26 13.59
CA HIS A 41 6.31 0.39 14.87
C HIS A 41 4.79 0.45 15.17
N LYS A 42 4.40 0.36 16.44
CA LYS A 42 2.98 0.36 16.87
C LYS A 42 2.17 1.60 16.45
N LEU A 43 2.86 2.70 16.19
CA LEU A 43 2.24 3.96 15.75
C LEU A 43 2.05 4.05 14.23
N ASN A 44 2.59 3.10 13.47
CA ASN A 44 2.47 3.09 12.03
C ASN A 44 1.08 2.54 11.64
N CYS A 45 0.32 3.33 10.89
CA CYS A 45 -0.95 2.87 10.30
C CYS A 45 -0.72 1.78 9.24
N VAL A 46 0.41 1.87 8.53
CA VAL A 46 0.81 0.93 7.47
C VAL A 46 2.24 0.41 7.67
N SER A 47 2.45 -0.87 7.37
CA SER A 47 3.74 -1.55 7.48
C SER A 47 4.72 -1.13 6.37
N ALA A 48 5.97 -1.57 6.47
CA ALA A 48 6.97 -1.24 5.45
C ALA A 48 6.68 -2.00 4.14
N GLY A 49 6.20 -3.25 4.25
CA GLY A 49 5.70 -4.04 3.13
C GLY A 49 4.51 -3.37 2.45
N GLU A 50 3.51 -2.93 3.22
CA GLU A 50 2.35 -2.20 2.69
C GLU A 50 2.78 -0.90 1.96
N CYS A 51 3.80 -0.19 2.47
CA CYS A 51 4.36 0.98 1.80
C CYS A 51 5.04 0.61 0.48
N LEU A 52 5.81 -0.48 0.43
CA LEU A 52 6.42 -0.97 -0.81
C LEU A 52 5.35 -1.32 -1.84
N GLN A 53 4.32 -2.07 -1.43
CA GLN A 53 3.19 -2.40 -2.29
C GLN A 53 2.53 -1.12 -2.84
N ALA A 54 2.23 -0.13 -2.01
CA ALA A 54 1.66 1.14 -2.45
C ALA A 54 2.52 1.87 -3.49
N MET A 55 3.84 1.88 -3.32
CA MET A 55 4.77 2.48 -4.28
C MET A 55 4.77 1.70 -5.61
N VAL A 56 4.82 0.37 -5.57
CA VAL A 56 4.78 -0.47 -6.78
C VAL A 56 3.48 -0.25 -7.55
N LEU A 57 2.34 -0.25 -6.86
CA LEU A 57 1.03 -0.01 -7.48
C LEU A 57 0.96 1.37 -8.11
N SER A 58 1.43 2.42 -7.42
CA SER A 58 1.49 3.78 -7.98
C SER A 58 2.36 3.85 -9.25
N ILE A 59 3.51 3.18 -9.25
CA ILE A 59 4.40 3.12 -10.42
C ILE A 59 3.69 2.47 -11.61
N LEU A 60 2.92 1.40 -11.39
CA LEU A 60 2.18 0.70 -12.46
C LEU A 60 1.02 1.53 -13.03
N THR A 61 0.51 2.50 -12.26
CA THR A 61 -0.42 3.53 -12.78
C THR A 61 0.27 4.67 -13.53
N GLY A 62 1.60 4.68 -13.62
CA GLY A 62 2.39 5.70 -14.30
C GLY A 62 2.83 6.87 -13.40
N GLN A 63 2.64 6.78 -12.09
CA GLN A 63 2.99 7.85 -11.15
C GLN A 63 4.15 7.43 -10.23
N HIS A 64 5.28 8.14 -10.35
CA HIS A 64 6.54 7.78 -9.69
C HIS A 64 6.90 8.66 -8.48
N ALA A 65 6.26 9.80 -8.29
CA ALA A 65 6.58 10.70 -7.18
C ALA A 65 5.89 10.24 -5.89
N LEU A 66 6.68 10.05 -4.81
CA LEU A 66 6.22 9.53 -3.51
C LEU A 66 5.04 10.31 -2.92
N TYR A 67 5.12 11.63 -2.94
CA TYR A 67 4.07 12.49 -2.38
C TYR A 67 2.71 12.36 -3.08
N LYS A 68 2.66 11.79 -4.30
CA LYS A 68 1.41 11.54 -5.03
C LYS A 68 0.83 10.15 -4.80
N VAL A 69 1.52 9.24 -4.11
CA VAL A 69 1.04 7.86 -3.93
C VAL A 69 -0.32 7.83 -3.23
N SER A 70 -0.50 8.61 -2.15
CA SER A 70 -1.80 8.74 -1.47
C SER A 70 -2.88 9.32 -2.37
N GLU A 71 -2.54 10.27 -3.25
CA GLU A 71 -3.49 10.88 -4.20
C GLU A 71 -3.95 9.85 -5.24
N VAL A 72 -2.99 9.13 -5.84
CA VAL A 72 -3.26 8.07 -6.82
C VAL A 72 -4.13 6.98 -6.23
N LEU A 73 -3.78 6.47 -5.04
CA LEU A 73 -4.57 5.44 -4.36
C LEU A 73 -5.95 5.96 -3.94
N GLY A 74 -6.12 7.27 -3.85
CA GLY A 74 -7.42 7.92 -3.64
C GLY A 74 -8.44 7.60 -4.73
N ASP A 75 -8.02 7.26 -5.95
CA ASP A 75 -8.93 6.89 -7.04
C ASP A 75 -9.36 5.41 -7.00
N TYR A 76 -8.72 4.60 -6.14
CA TYR A 76 -8.92 3.15 -6.07
C TYR A 76 -9.52 2.70 -4.75
N ASP A 77 -10.07 1.49 -4.75
CA ASP A 77 -10.53 0.83 -3.53
C ASP A 77 -9.34 0.17 -2.81
N THR A 78 -8.74 0.90 -1.88
CA THR A 78 -7.60 0.42 -1.09
C THR A 78 -7.98 -0.73 -0.17
N GLU A 79 -9.24 -0.82 0.27
CA GLU A 79 -9.66 -1.92 1.15
C GLU A 79 -9.66 -3.25 0.39
N ILE A 80 -10.15 -3.26 -0.85
CA ILE A 80 -10.10 -4.43 -1.73
C ILE A 80 -8.66 -4.76 -2.13
N ILE A 81 -7.88 -3.76 -2.52
CA ILE A 81 -6.49 -3.96 -2.96
C ILE A 81 -5.66 -4.59 -1.83
N PHE A 82 -5.66 -3.98 -0.65
CA PHE A 82 -4.82 -4.41 0.48
C PHE A 82 -5.48 -5.47 1.37
N GLN A 83 -6.76 -5.81 1.15
CA GLN A 83 -7.55 -6.74 1.98
C GLN A 83 -7.57 -6.36 3.47
N LYS A 84 -7.55 -5.04 3.74
CA LYS A 84 -7.47 -4.46 5.07
C LYS A 84 -8.09 -3.06 5.02
N PRO A 85 -8.73 -2.55 6.09
CA PRO A 85 -9.29 -1.20 6.13
C PRO A 85 -8.19 -0.13 6.20
N ILE A 86 -7.40 -0.01 5.15
CA ILE A 86 -6.35 0.99 4.99
C ILE A 86 -6.92 2.16 4.19
N LYS A 87 -6.77 3.36 4.73
CA LYS A 87 -7.11 4.57 4.00
C LYS A 87 -5.93 5.07 3.16
N PRO A 88 -6.15 5.63 1.96
CA PRO A 88 -5.09 6.16 1.11
C PRO A 88 -4.15 7.15 1.82
N GLU A 89 -4.69 7.95 2.74
CA GLU A 89 -3.95 8.97 3.51
C GLU A 89 -2.88 8.38 4.44
N SER A 90 -2.95 7.08 4.73
CA SER A 90 -1.92 6.36 5.47
C SER A 90 -0.60 6.29 4.69
N PHE A 91 -0.65 6.44 3.36
CA PHE A 91 0.51 6.45 2.45
C PHE A 91 1.02 7.86 2.20
N HIS A 92 1.16 8.66 3.27
CA HIS A 92 1.72 10.00 3.16
C HIS A 92 3.25 9.97 2.95
N ASP A 93 3.77 11.01 2.30
CA ASP A 93 5.17 11.12 1.86
C ASP A 93 6.20 10.78 2.96
N ASN A 94 6.00 11.28 4.18
CA ASN A 94 6.89 10.98 5.31
C ASN A 94 6.95 9.49 5.67
N ARG A 95 5.81 8.78 5.57
CA ARG A 95 5.74 7.34 5.89
C ARG A 95 6.46 6.52 4.82
N LEU A 96 6.27 6.89 3.56
CA LEU A 96 6.91 6.25 2.42
C LEU A 96 8.43 6.48 2.42
N ARG A 97 8.87 7.71 2.69
CA ARG A 97 10.30 8.02 2.88
C ARG A 97 10.92 7.17 3.98
N ALA A 98 10.30 7.15 5.16
CA ALA A 98 10.80 6.35 6.28
C ALA A 98 10.85 4.85 5.95
N ALA A 99 9.89 4.32 5.17
CA ALA A 99 9.95 2.93 4.73
C ALA A 99 11.17 2.67 3.83
N LEU A 100 11.44 3.56 2.87
CA LEU A 100 12.61 3.46 2.00
C LEU A 100 13.93 3.53 2.78
N ASP A 101 14.03 4.47 3.73
CA ASP A 101 15.21 4.61 4.58
C ASP A 101 15.45 3.32 5.39
N GLN A 102 14.40 2.80 6.03
CA GLN A 102 14.47 1.55 6.80
C GLN A 102 14.86 0.34 5.95
N MET A 103 14.29 0.20 4.74
CA MET A 103 14.66 -0.87 3.80
C MET A 103 16.10 -0.73 3.31
N GLY A 104 16.58 0.50 3.10
CA GLY A 104 17.96 0.79 2.75
C GLY A 104 18.93 0.39 3.86
N GLU A 105 18.60 0.71 5.11
CA GLU A 105 19.37 0.35 6.31
C GLU A 105 19.37 -1.16 6.58
N ALA A 106 18.24 -1.85 6.35
CA ALA A 106 18.12 -3.30 6.51
C ALA A 106 18.94 -4.10 5.47
N GLY A 107 19.37 -3.46 4.38
CA GLY A 107 20.24 -4.04 3.37
C GLY A 107 19.48 -4.83 2.29
N LEU A 108 19.36 -4.22 1.11
CA LEU A 108 18.66 -4.81 -0.05
C LEU A 108 19.22 -6.16 -0.50
N GLY A 109 20.49 -6.47 -0.22
CA GLY A 109 21.11 -7.75 -0.58
C GLY A 109 20.44 -8.96 0.10
N MET A 110 20.00 -8.82 1.35
CA MET A 110 19.25 -9.89 2.03
C MET A 110 17.85 -10.06 1.42
N LEU A 111 17.24 -8.97 0.95
CA LEU A 111 15.96 -8.97 0.27
C LEU A 111 16.01 -9.78 -1.03
N TYR A 112 17.00 -9.50 -1.87
CA TYR A 112 17.21 -10.22 -3.13
C TYR A 112 17.42 -11.72 -2.91
N SER A 113 18.17 -12.11 -1.87
CA SER A 113 18.37 -13.52 -1.55
C SER A 113 17.08 -14.20 -1.11
N LYS A 114 16.22 -13.54 -0.32
CA LYS A 114 14.95 -14.11 0.15
C LYS A 114 13.91 -14.24 -0.96
N LEU A 115 13.93 -13.38 -1.98
CA LEU A 115 12.99 -13.44 -3.10
C LEU A 115 13.38 -14.46 -4.19
N MET A 116 14.65 -14.89 -4.26
CA MET A 116 15.14 -15.82 -5.27
C MET A 116 15.26 -17.28 -4.80
N LEU A 117 15.08 -17.54 -3.50
CA LEU A 117 15.13 -18.88 -2.89
C LEU A 117 13.71 -19.38 -2.61
#